data_AF-A0A1G1ZS26-F1
#
_entry.id   AF-A0A1G1ZS26-F1
#
_cell.length_a   1.000
_cell.length_b   1.000
_cell.length_c   1.000
_cell.angle_alpha   90.00
_cell.angle_beta   90.00
_cell.angle_gamma   90.00
#
_symmetry.space_group_name_H-M   'P 1'
#
loop_
_entity.id
_entity.type
_entity.pdbx_description
1 polymer ?
#
loop_
_entity_poly.entity_id
_entity_poly.type
_entity_poly.pdbx_seq_one_letter_code
_entity_poly.pdbx_strand_id
1 'polypeptide(L)'
;MSNFLTKWFPKRIKQEFFHYIKLMEQEKDEEIKQVMRIVLSRTARSCRATTHSDLATLKDPQIGPYYCRKHKKICTPINSILKHLRGNTIDTTKRLKEFSVLKKKTYSKVIHGDSREVNIIEEVSNKEFKEILKNKKVDGVFTSPPYVGQIDYHEQHAYAYELFDIPRADDKEIGPLYKGQGNQAKEEYVEGVSKVFKNIGRFVKEDGDFFIVANDKYNLYPKIAEKAGLKIVHQFKRPVLNRTERDRQPYAEIIFHMKKH
;
A
#
# COMPACT_ATOMS: atom_id res chain seq x y z
N MET A 1 -8.79 -19.94 -9.53
CA MET A 1 -7.52 -20.11 -8.78
C MET A 1 -6.51 -19.11 -9.32
N SER A 2 -5.91 -18.29 -8.44
CA SER A 2 -4.80 -17.41 -8.82
C SER A 2 -3.64 -18.26 -9.31
N ASN A 3 -3.11 -17.96 -10.51
CA ASN A 3 -1.94 -18.62 -11.08
C ASN A 3 -0.68 -17.75 -10.91
N PHE A 4 -0.73 -16.80 -9.96
CA PHE A 4 0.29 -15.76 -9.82
C PHE A 4 1.61 -16.37 -9.36
N LEU A 5 1.59 -17.23 -8.33
CA LEU A 5 2.84 -17.84 -7.87
C LEU A 5 3.49 -18.66 -8.99
N THR A 6 2.70 -19.41 -9.74
CA THR A 6 3.19 -20.21 -10.87
C THR A 6 3.78 -19.37 -12.00
N LYS A 7 3.16 -18.23 -12.33
CA LYS A 7 3.64 -17.33 -13.39
C LYS A 7 4.92 -16.60 -12.98
N TRP A 8 4.98 -16.12 -11.75
CA TRP A 8 6.00 -15.15 -11.32
C TRP A 8 7.15 -15.72 -10.50
N PHE A 9 7.10 -17.02 -10.13
CA PHE A 9 8.15 -17.64 -9.34
C PHE A 9 8.62 -18.99 -9.91
N PRO A 10 9.94 -19.18 -10.07
CA PRO A 10 10.51 -20.48 -10.44
C PRO A 10 10.12 -21.59 -9.46
N LYS A 11 10.12 -22.84 -9.92
CA LYS A 11 9.76 -24.03 -9.12
C LYS A 11 10.48 -24.08 -7.76
N ARG A 12 11.80 -23.85 -7.76
CA ARG A 12 12.61 -23.84 -6.54
C ARG A 12 12.16 -22.78 -5.53
N ILE A 13 11.90 -21.55 -5.99
CA ILE A 13 11.44 -20.46 -5.12
C ILE A 13 10.10 -20.81 -4.47
N LYS A 14 9.16 -21.37 -5.24
CA LYS A 14 7.88 -21.83 -4.71
C LYS A 14 8.06 -22.91 -3.65
N GLN A 15 8.94 -23.90 -3.89
CA GLN A 15 9.25 -24.94 -2.91
C GLN A 15 9.83 -24.35 -1.61
N GLU A 16 10.72 -23.37 -1.71
CA GLU A 16 11.29 -22.69 -0.54
C GLU A 16 10.23 -21.87 0.21
N PHE A 17 9.29 -21.21 -0.48
CA PHE A 17 8.15 -20.54 0.18
C PHE A 17 7.27 -21.53 0.94
N PHE A 18 6.85 -22.63 0.30
CA PHE A 18 5.99 -23.62 0.95
C PHE A 18 6.70 -24.34 2.09
N HIS A 19 8.01 -24.56 1.99
CA HIS A 19 8.79 -25.07 3.11
C HIS A 19 8.77 -24.09 4.30
N TYR A 20 8.98 -22.80 4.05
CA TYR A 20 8.89 -21.78 5.10
C TYR A 20 7.49 -21.68 5.72
N ILE A 21 6.43 -21.80 4.92
CA ILE A 21 5.04 -21.83 5.42
C ILE A 21 4.84 -23.02 6.36
N LYS A 22 5.32 -24.21 6.01
CA LYS A 22 5.23 -25.38 6.90
C LYS A 22 5.94 -25.16 8.23
N LEU A 23 7.11 -24.52 8.23
CA LEU A 23 7.81 -24.16 9.47
C LEU A 23 7.02 -23.14 10.29
N MET A 24 6.42 -22.15 9.63
CA MET A 24 5.56 -21.15 10.26
C MET A 24 4.31 -21.77 10.88
N GLU A 25 3.70 -22.78 10.24
CA GLU A 25 2.55 -23.51 10.78
C GLU A 25 2.89 -24.32 12.04
N GLN A 26 4.16 -24.74 12.19
CA GLN A 26 4.67 -25.48 13.35
C GLN A 26 5.03 -24.58 14.55
N GLU A 27 5.19 -23.27 14.33
CA GLU A 27 5.40 -22.32 15.41
C GLU A 27 4.19 -22.35 16.38
N LYS A 28 4.41 -22.12 17.67
CA LYS A 28 3.31 -22.08 18.66
C LYS A 28 2.94 -20.66 19.01
N ASP A 29 3.90 -19.75 18.96
CA ASP A 29 3.69 -18.34 19.27
C ASP A 29 3.05 -17.62 18.07
N GLU A 30 1.81 -17.16 18.26
CA GLU A 30 1.06 -16.46 17.21
C GLU A 30 1.69 -15.12 16.83
N GLU A 31 2.33 -14.40 17.76
CA GLU A 31 3.02 -13.15 17.44
C GLU A 31 4.23 -13.42 16.54
N ILE A 32 5.01 -14.46 16.85
CA ILE A 32 6.13 -14.90 16.01
C ILE A 32 5.63 -15.33 14.63
N LYS A 33 4.52 -16.09 14.54
CA LYS A 33 3.89 -16.44 13.25
C LYS A 33 3.54 -15.21 12.43
N GLN A 34 2.95 -14.18 13.03
CA GLN A 34 2.62 -12.95 12.30
C GLN A 34 3.88 -12.25 11.78
N VAL A 35 4.96 -12.22 12.57
CA VAL A 35 6.25 -11.69 12.11
C VAL A 35 6.81 -12.52 10.94
N MET A 36 6.73 -13.85 11.01
CA MET A 36 7.13 -14.75 9.92
C MET A 36 6.31 -14.50 8.63
N ARG A 37 4.99 -14.28 8.75
CA ARG A 37 4.13 -13.91 7.61
C ARG A 37 4.59 -12.61 6.95
N ILE A 38 4.89 -11.58 7.74
CA ILE A 38 5.40 -10.29 7.25
C ILE A 38 6.74 -10.49 6.52
N VAL A 39 7.67 -11.23 7.12
CA VAL A 39 8.98 -11.52 6.54
C VAL A 39 8.85 -12.27 5.22
N LEU A 40 7.99 -13.29 5.15
CA LEU A 40 7.75 -14.05 3.92
C LEU A 40 7.10 -13.17 2.84
N SER A 41 6.11 -12.34 3.18
CA SER A 41 5.50 -11.40 2.24
C SER A 41 6.52 -10.46 1.60
N ARG A 42 7.40 -9.84 2.41
CA ARG A 42 8.47 -8.97 1.93
C ARG A 42 9.50 -9.71 1.08
N THR A 43 9.77 -10.97 1.43
CA THR A 43 10.68 -11.85 0.70
C THR A 43 10.10 -12.22 -0.66
N ALA A 44 8.83 -12.60 -0.71
CA ALA A 44 8.12 -12.93 -1.94
C ALA A 44 8.11 -11.75 -2.92
N ARG A 45 7.81 -10.52 -2.45
CA ARG A 45 7.91 -9.31 -3.27
C ARG A 45 9.24 -9.17 -4.00
N SER A 46 10.32 -9.47 -3.28
CA SER A 46 11.70 -9.32 -3.73
C SER A 46 12.13 -10.41 -4.70
N CYS A 47 11.57 -11.62 -4.58
CA CYS A 47 11.97 -12.80 -5.35
C CYS A 47 11.14 -13.04 -6.62
N ARG A 48 10.27 -12.10 -7.00
CA ARG A 48 9.49 -12.18 -8.25
C ARG A 48 10.45 -12.22 -9.45
N ALA A 49 10.14 -13.08 -10.42
CA ALA A 49 10.83 -13.15 -11.70
C ALA A 49 10.43 -11.94 -12.55
N THR A 50 10.95 -10.75 -12.22
CA THR A 50 10.71 -9.51 -12.95
C THR A 50 11.99 -8.67 -12.99
N THR A 51 12.04 -7.68 -13.87
CA THR A 51 13.16 -6.75 -13.91
C THR A 51 13.07 -5.73 -12.76
N HIS A 52 14.20 -5.16 -12.36
CA HIS A 52 14.21 -4.08 -11.35
C HIS A 52 13.34 -2.86 -11.72
N SER A 53 13.09 -2.64 -13.01
CA SER A 53 12.25 -1.53 -13.48
C SER A 53 10.76 -1.85 -13.56
N ASP A 54 10.41 -3.14 -13.58
CA ASP A 54 9.03 -3.61 -13.74
C ASP A 54 8.45 -4.11 -12.40
N LEU A 55 9.08 -3.75 -11.28
CA LEU A 55 8.61 -4.08 -9.93
C LEU A 55 7.26 -3.43 -9.57
N ALA A 56 6.97 -2.28 -10.19
CA ALA A 56 5.74 -1.51 -10.00
C ALA A 56 4.63 -1.95 -10.98
N THR A 57 5.00 -2.22 -12.23
CA THR A 57 4.10 -2.67 -13.30
C THR A 57 4.61 -3.99 -13.85
N LEU A 58 4.08 -5.11 -13.34
CA LEU A 58 4.48 -6.43 -13.79
C LEU A 58 4.05 -6.64 -15.24
N LYS A 59 5.00 -6.88 -16.14
CA LYS A 59 4.76 -7.12 -17.58
C LYS A 59 4.89 -8.59 -17.91
N ASP A 60 6.14 -9.03 -18.06
CA ASP A 60 6.50 -10.40 -18.41
C ASP A 60 7.48 -10.99 -17.39
N PRO A 61 7.36 -12.30 -17.10
CA PRO A 61 8.33 -12.99 -16.27
C PRO A 61 9.74 -12.94 -16.87
N GLN A 62 10.71 -12.50 -16.06
CA GLN A 62 12.12 -12.46 -16.44
C GLN A 62 12.83 -13.76 -16.03
N ILE A 63 13.04 -14.67 -16.99
CA ILE A 63 13.58 -16.03 -16.75
C ILE A 63 15.10 -16.10 -17.00
N GLY A 64 15.65 -15.19 -17.82
CA GLY A 64 17.07 -15.14 -18.14
C GLY A 64 17.79 -13.91 -17.57
N PRO A 65 19.13 -13.83 -17.73
CA PRO A 65 19.89 -12.61 -17.43
C PRO A 65 19.37 -11.41 -18.25
N TYR A 66 19.46 -10.21 -17.67
CA TYR A 66 19.07 -8.97 -18.33
C TYR A 66 19.97 -7.80 -17.90
N TYR A 67 20.12 -6.81 -18.78
CA TYR A 67 20.82 -5.59 -18.41
C TYR A 67 19.96 -4.73 -17.47
N CYS A 68 20.45 -4.52 -16.26
CA CYS A 68 19.77 -3.72 -15.24
C CYS A 68 20.33 -2.29 -15.22
N ARG A 69 19.52 -1.32 -15.66
CA ARG A 69 19.90 0.11 -15.62
C ARG A 69 20.14 0.63 -14.21
N LYS A 70 19.38 0.15 -13.21
CA LYS A 70 19.54 0.53 -11.81
C LYS A 70 20.93 0.18 -11.26
N HIS A 71 21.45 -1.00 -11.63
CA HIS A 71 22.75 -1.49 -11.17
C HIS A 71 23.87 -1.32 -12.20
N LYS A 72 23.55 -0.81 -13.39
CA LYS A 72 24.47 -0.67 -14.53
C LYS A 72 25.26 -1.95 -14.84
N LYS A 73 24.62 -3.12 -14.70
CA LYS A 73 25.24 -4.45 -14.90
C LYS A 73 24.22 -5.48 -15.36
N ILE A 74 24.71 -6.65 -15.80
CA ILE A 74 23.85 -7.81 -16.03
C ILE A 74 23.37 -8.35 -14.67
N CYS A 75 22.06 -8.39 -14.50
CA CYS A 75 21.41 -9.05 -13.36
C CYS A 75 20.83 -10.38 -13.80
N THR A 76 20.88 -11.36 -12.91
CA THR A 76 20.25 -12.67 -13.11
C THR A 76 19.01 -12.80 -12.24
N PRO A 77 18.05 -13.64 -12.64
CA PRO A 77 16.89 -13.96 -11.81
C PRO A 77 17.31 -14.62 -10.49
N ILE A 78 16.49 -14.40 -9.46
CA ILE A 78 16.72 -14.94 -8.13
C ILE A 78 16.37 -16.44 -8.14
N ASN A 79 17.30 -17.27 -7.68
CA ASN A 79 17.16 -18.73 -7.66
C ASN A 79 16.93 -19.31 -6.26
N SER A 80 17.09 -18.52 -5.19
CA SER A 80 16.77 -18.89 -3.81
C SER A 80 16.31 -17.68 -3.00
N ILE A 81 15.38 -17.90 -2.08
CA ILE A 81 14.83 -16.89 -1.18
C ILE A 81 15.77 -16.56 -0.04
N LEU A 82 16.72 -17.45 0.31
CA LEU A 82 17.50 -17.41 1.55
C LEU A 82 18.16 -16.05 1.82
N LYS A 83 18.76 -15.44 0.79
CA LYS A 83 19.40 -14.12 0.91
C LYS A 83 18.39 -13.05 1.31
N HIS A 84 17.24 -12.99 0.63
CA HIS A 84 16.20 -12.01 0.88
C HIS A 84 15.48 -12.30 2.20
N LEU A 85 15.23 -13.57 2.50
CA LEU A 85 14.62 -14.02 3.74
C LEU A 85 15.46 -13.56 4.94
N ARG A 86 16.75 -13.91 4.96
CA ARG A 86 17.67 -13.50 6.04
C ARG A 86 17.74 -11.99 6.19
N GLY A 87 17.86 -11.25 5.09
CA GLY A 87 17.89 -9.79 5.11
C GLY A 87 16.60 -9.19 5.67
N ASN A 88 15.44 -9.69 5.23
CA ASN A 88 14.14 -9.22 5.70
C ASN A 88 13.86 -9.62 7.15
N THR A 89 14.34 -10.77 7.62
CA THR A 89 14.27 -11.15 9.04
C THR A 89 15.02 -10.14 9.89
N ILE A 90 16.30 -9.88 9.56
CA ILE A 90 17.15 -8.95 10.32
C ILE A 90 16.56 -7.54 10.32
N ASP A 91 16.14 -7.02 9.16
CA ASP A 91 15.53 -5.69 9.06
C ASP A 91 14.21 -5.60 9.83
N THR A 92 13.35 -6.61 9.74
CA THR A 92 12.06 -6.62 10.44
C THR A 92 12.25 -6.66 11.96
N THR A 93 13.12 -7.54 12.48
CA THR A 93 13.44 -7.59 13.91
C THR A 93 14.05 -6.28 14.41
N LYS A 94 14.96 -5.68 13.64
CA LYS A 94 15.55 -4.38 13.99
C LYS A 94 14.47 -3.29 14.11
N ARG A 95 13.57 -3.19 13.13
CA ARG A 95 12.47 -2.21 13.14
C ARG A 95 11.50 -2.43 14.30
N LEU A 96 11.19 -3.69 14.62
CA LEU A 96 10.34 -4.00 15.78
C LEU A 96 11.00 -3.58 17.09
N LYS A 97 12.31 -3.79 17.24
CA LYS A 97 13.08 -3.33 18.40
C LYS A 97 13.16 -1.80 18.49
N GLU A 98 13.35 -1.12 17.37
CA GLU A 98 13.31 0.35 17.33
C GLU A 98 11.92 0.86 17.72
N PHE A 99 10.86 0.28 17.15
CA PHE A 99 9.49 0.66 17.46
C PHE A 99 9.10 0.34 18.90
N SER A 100 9.59 -0.75 19.50
CA SER A 100 9.27 -1.08 20.90
C SER A 100 9.76 -0.02 21.88
N VAL A 101 10.83 0.71 21.54
CA VAL A 101 11.33 1.85 22.33
C VAL A 101 10.51 3.12 22.07
N LEU A 102 10.02 3.33 20.85
CA LEU A 102 9.25 4.51 20.46
C LEU A 102 7.76 4.42 20.80
N LYS A 103 7.23 3.19 20.95
CA LYS A 103 5.81 2.92 21.14
C LYS A 103 5.32 3.58 22.44
N LYS A 104 4.29 4.41 22.30
CA LYS A 104 3.58 5.02 23.44
C LYS A 104 2.35 4.18 23.79
N LYS A 105 1.92 4.23 25.06
CA LYS A 105 0.67 3.62 25.52
C LYS A 105 -0.52 4.39 24.94
N THR A 106 -0.92 4.02 23.73
CA THR A 106 -1.97 4.66 22.94
C THR A 106 -2.84 3.60 22.29
N TYR A 107 -4.12 3.90 22.08
CA TYR A 107 -4.99 3.05 21.29
C TYR A 107 -4.66 3.18 19.80
N SER A 108 -4.62 2.05 19.09
CA SER A 108 -4.46 2.00 17.65
C SER A 108 -5.22 0.80 17.09
N LYS A 109 -5.75 0.94 15.87
CA LYS A 109 -6.49 -0.11 15.17
C LYS A 109 -6.20 -0.02 13.68
N VAL A 110 -5.90 -1.17 13.08
CA VAL A 110 -5.89 -1.34 11.64
C VAL A 110 -7.26 -1.87 11.24
N ILE A 111 -7.88 -1.23 10.25
CA ILE A 111 -9.19 -1.58 9.71
C ILE A 111 -8.99 -2.06 8.28
N HIS A 112 -9.46 -3.27 7.97
CA HIS A 112 -9.45 -3.80 6.61
C HIS A 112 -10.88 -3.69 6.05
N GLY A 113 -11.12 -2.65 5.25
CA GLY A 113 -12.43 -2.39 4.66
C GLY A 113 -12.37 -1.30 3.60
N ASP A 114 -13.46 -1.15 2.85
CA ASP A 114 -13.57 -0.10 1.84
C ASP A 114 -13.73 1.27 2.51
N SER A 115 -12.72 2.12 2.34
CA SER A 115 -12.66 3.44 2.97
C SER A 115 -13.81 4.37 2.54
N ARG A 116 -14.51 4.06 1.44
CA ARG A 116 -15.69 4.81 0.99
C ARG A 116 -16.91 4.62 1.91
N GLU A 117 -16.98 3.52 2.65
CA GLU A 117 -18.19 3.13 3.38
C GLU A 117 -17.94 2.69 4.82
N VAL A 118 -16.72 2.24 5.16
CA VAL A 118 -16.42 1.68 6.47
C VAL A 118 -16.74 2.65 7.61
N ASN A 119 -17.40 2.14 8.65
CA ASN A 119 -17.66 2.89 9.87
C ASN A 119 -16.58 2.60 10.92
N ILE A 120 -15.64 3.53 11.10
CA ILE A 120 -14.49 3.30 11.98
C ILE A 120 -14.87 3.08 13.46
N ILE A 121 -16.03 3.56 13.88
CA ILE A 121 -16.51 3.41 15.27
C ILE A 121 -17.03 1.99 15.51
N GLU A 122 -17.64 1.37 14.49
CA GLU A 122 -18.13 -0.01 14.57
C GLU A 122 -16.98 -1.02 14.59
N GLU A 123 -15.87 -0.71 13.90
CA GLU A 123 -14.66 -1.53 13.82
C GLU A 123 -13.82 -1.56 15.12
N VAL A 124 -14.11 -0.66 16.07
CA VAL A 124 -13.43 -0.63 17.37
C VAL A 124 -14.24 -1.39 18.41
N SER A 125 -13.72 -2.54 18.84
CA SER A 125 -14.33 -3.38 19.89
C SER A 125 -14.02 -2.91 21.31
N ASN A 126 -12.90 -2.21 21.54
CA ASN A 126 -12.54 -1.69 22.86
C ASN A 126 -13.46 -0.53 23.25
N LYS A 127 -14.20 -0.68 24.37
CA LYS A 127 -15.22 0.28 24.82
C LYS A 127 -14.66 1.68 25.06
N GLU A 128 -13.51 1.79 25.74
CA GLU A 128 -12.88 3.07 26.06
C GLU A 128 -12.40 3.77 24.78
N PHE A 129 -11.74 3.05 23.88
CA PHE A 129 -11.30 3.62 22.60
C PHE A 129 -12.48 4.07 21.73
N LYS A 130 -13.55 3.27 21.70
CA LYS A 130 -14.79 3.62 20.99
C LYS A 130 -15.43 4.90 21.54
N GLU A 131 -15.45 5.04 22.86
CA GLU A 131 -15.99 6.23 23.53
C GLU A 131 -15.13 7.47 23.27
N ILE A 132 -13.80 7.32 23.27
CA ILE A 132 -12.87 8.38 22.87
C ILE A 132 -13.16 8.83 21.43
N LEU A 133 -13.30 7.90 20.48
CA LEU A 133 -13.57 8.22 19.07
C LEU A 133 -14.92 8.93 18.88
N LYS A 134 -15.97 8.50 19.59
CA LYS A 134 -17.29 9.13 19.54
C LYS A 134 -17.28 10.56 20.07
N ASN A 135 -16.65 10.76 21.24
CA ASN A 135 -16.74 12.03 21.96
C ASN A 135 -15.71 13.06 21.49
N LYS A 136 -14.46 12.62 21.26
CA LYS A 136 -13.38 13.54 20.86
C LYS A 136 -13.25 13.70 19.36
N LYS A 137 -13.78 12.77 18.56
CA LYS A 137 -13.54 12.69 17.10
C LYS A 137 -12.04 12.65 16.77
N VAL A 138 -11.72 12.61 15.48
CA VAL A 138 -10.35 12.61 14.97
C VAL A 138 -9.90 14.07 14.72
N ASP A 139 -8.69 14.43 15.19
CA ASP A 139 -8.12 15.77 15.00
C ASP A 139 -7.73 16.07 13.54
N GLY A 140 -7.37 15.03 12.78
CA GLY A 140 -7.06 15.19 11.37
C GLY A 140 -6.78 13.89 10.65
N VAL A 141 -6.69 14.00 9.33
CA VAL A 141 -6.39 12.91 8.40
C VAL A 141 -5.08 13.22 7.71
N PHE A 142 -4.17 12.24 7.71
CA PHE A 142 -2.95 12.30 6.90
C PHE A 142 -2.94 11.09 5.98
N THR A 143 -2.91 11.31 4.66
CA THR A 143 -2.96 10.21 3.70
C THR A 143 -2.30 10.53 2.37
N SER A 144 -1.97 9.49 1.62
CA SER A 144 -1.57 9.56 0.22
C SER A 144 -2.48 8.60 -0.57
N PRO A 145 -3.52 9.12 -1.24
CA PRO A 145 -4.43 8.29 -2.03
C PRO A 145 -3.69 7.59 -3.17
N PRO A 146 -4.22 6.49 -3.72
CA PRO A 146 -3.68 5.90 -4.94
C PRO A 146 -3.67 6.94 -6.06
N TYR A 147 -2.71 6.87 -6.99
CA TYR A 147 -2.68 7.79 -8.13
C TYR A 147 -3.40 7.18 -9.34
N VAL A 148 -4.26 7.97 -9.98
CA VAL A 148 -5.16 7.50 -11.04
C VAL A 148 -4.42 6.79 -12.16
N GLY A 149 -4.76 5.52 -12.36
CA GLY A 149 -4.25 4.68 -13.43
C GLY A 149 -2.74 4.48 -13.40
N GLN A 150 -2.11 4.52 -12.20
CA GLN A 150 -0.65 4.38 -12.09
C GLN A 150 -0.22 2.92 -11.98
N ILE A 151 -0.81 2.17 -11.05
CA ILE A 151 -0.54 0.75 -10.82
C ILE A 151 -1.82 0.03 -10.43
N ASP A 152 -1.83 -1.29 -10.61
CA ASP A 152 -2.83 -2.18 -10.03
C ASP A 152 -2.28 -2.70 -8.69
N TYR A 153 -2.72 -2.14 -7.56
CA TYR A 153 -2.20 -2.44 -6.22
C TYR A 153 -2.45 -3.90 -5.83
N HIS A 154 -3.64 -4.43 -6.14
CA HIS A 154 -3.96 -5.84 -5.88
C HIS A 154 -3.04 -6.76 -6.68
N GLU A 155 -2.83 -6.46 -7.97
CA GLU A 155 -1.97 -7.27 -8.82
C GLU A 155 -0.49 -7.17 -8.42
N GLN A 156 -0.04 -6.00 -7.99
CA GLN A 156 1.30 -5.82 -7.45
C GLN A 156 1.57 -6.73 -6.24
N HIS A 157 0.54 -6.99 -5.41
CA HIS A 157 0.64 -7.77 -4.18
C HIS A 157 0.00 -9.16 -4.27
N ALA A 158 -0.41 -9.61 -5.46
CA ALA A 158 -1.08 -10.89 -5.71
C ALA A 158 -0.37 -12.11 -5.08
N TYR A 159 0.97 -12.08 -4.99
CA TYR A 159 1.75 -13.10 -4.29
C TYR A 159 1.33 -13.27 -2.81
N ALA A 160 1.01 -12.18 -2.11
CA ALA A 160 0.64 -12.22 -0.69
C ALA A 160 -0.78 -12.77 -0.52
N TYR A 161 -1.70 -12.34 -1.39
CA TYR A 161 -3.06 -12.89 -1.41
C TYR A 161 -3.05 -14.41 -1.61
N GLU A 162 -2.26 -14.89 -2.59
CA GLU A 162 -2.17 -16.33 -2.86
C GLU A 162 -1.39 -17.11 -1.77
N LEU A 163 -0.31 -16.57 -1.20
CA LEU A 163 0.48 -17.25 -0.17
C LEU A 163 -0.27 -17.41 1.17
N PHE A 164 -1.15 -16.47 1.50
CA PHE A 164 -1.80 -16.41 2.80
C PHE A 164 -3.32 -16.56 2.74
N ASP A 165 -3.85 -16.94 1.57
CA ASP A 165 -5.28 -17.10 1.30
C ASP A 165 -6.11 -15.87 1.71
N ILE A 166 -5.60 -14.68 1.36
CA ILE A 166 -6.29 -13.42 1.65
C ILE A 166 -7.27 -13.14 0.50
N PRO A 167 -8.57 -12.88 0.78
CA PRO A 167 -9.52 -12.50 -0.24
C PRO A 167 -9.09 -11.24 -1.00
N ARG A 168 -9.30 -11.25 -2.32
CA ARG A 168 -9.08 -10.10 -3.20
C ARG A 168 -10.38 -9.32 -3.38
N ALA A 169 -10.27 -7.99 -3.44
CA ALA A 169 -11.37 -7.07 -3.69
C ALA A 169 -10.99 -6.12 -4.84
N ASP A 170 -10.55 -6.69 -5.96
CA ASP A 170 -9.99 -5.96 -7.11
C ASP A 170 -10.99 -4.93 -7.68
N ASP A 171 -12.29 -5.21 -7.60
CA ASP A 171 -13.38 -4.32 -8.02
C ASP A 171 -13.51 -3.08 -7.13
N LYS A 172 -12.99 -3.14 -5.90
CA LYS A 172 -13.01 -2.04 -4.93
C LYS A 172 -11.83 -1.09 -5.10
N GLU A 173 -10.84 -1.39 -5.94
CA GLU A 173 -9.68 -0.54 -6.16
C GLU A 173 -10.06 0.83 -6.77
N ILE A 174 -9.50 1.91 -6.22
CA ILE A 174 -9.74 3.28 -6.70
C ILE A 174 -8.59 3.68 -7.62
N GLY A 175 -8.94 4.00 -8.87
CA GLY A 175 -7.97 4.41 -9.91
C GLY A 175 -6.99 3.33 -10.36
N PRO A 176 -7.40 2.07 -10.60
CA PRO A 176 -6.49 1.02 -11.05
C PRO A 176 -5.93 1.30 -12.45
N LEU A 177 -4.73 0.78 -12.74
CA LEU A 177 -4.04 0.92 -14.03
C LEU A 177 -4.83 0.30 -15.19
N TYR A 178 -5.51 -0.84 -15.00
CA TYR A 178 -6.27 -1.48 -16.08
C TYR A 178 -7.45 -0.63 -16.61
N LYS A 179 -7.93 0.36 -15.84
CA LYS A 179 -8.93 1.34 -16.29
C LYS A 179 -8.30 2.54 -17.02
N GLY A 180 -6.98 2.66 -17.02
CA GLY A 180 -6.24 3.71 -17.68
C GLY A 180 -6.41 5.09 -17.05
N GLN A 181 -6.18 6.13 -17.85
CA GLN A 181 -6.15 7.54 -17.41
C GLN A 181 -7.04 8.44 -18.30
N GLY A 182 -8.04 7.84 -18.97
CA GLY A 182 -9.03 8.56 -19.77
C GLY A 182 -9.98 9.41 -18.90
N ASN A 183 -10.85 10.19 -19.52
CA ASN A 183 -11.79 11.06 -18.80
C ASN A 183 -12.70 10.28 -17.85
N GLN A 184 -13.25 9.14 -18.30
CA GLN A 184 -14.05 8.27 -17.45
C GLN A 184 -13.26 7.77 -16.22
N ALA A 185 -12.03 7.30 -16.40
CA ALA A 185 -11.20 6.82 -15.30
C ALA A 185 -10.88 7.93 -14.29
N LYS A 186 -10.66 9.17 -14.75
CA LYS A 186 -10.47 10.34 -13.89
C LYS A 186 -11.73 10.70 -13.13
N GLU A 187 -12.91 10.63 -13.77
CA GLU A 187 -14.19 10.91 -13.13
C GLU A 187 -14.53 9.87 -12.05
N GLU A 188 -14.34 8.59 -12.34
CA GLU A 188 -14.48 7.49 -11.38
C GLU A 188 -13.51 7.65 -10.20
N TYR A 189 -12.27 8.03 -10.47
CA TYR A 189 -11.27 8.31 -9.45
C TYR A 189 -11.69 9.47 -8.54
N VAL A 190 -12.10 10.60 -9.13
CA VAL A 190 -12.59 11.77 -8.37
C VAL A 190 -13.75 11.35 -7.47
N GLU A 191 -14.72 10.61 -8.00
CA GLU A 191 -15.87 10.13 -7.23
C GLU A 191 -15.45 9.19 -6.09
N GLY A 192 -14.55 8.25 -6.36
CA GLY A 192 -14.04 7.31 -5.38
C GLY A 192 -13.32 8.00 -4.22
N VAL A 193 -12.37 8.88 -4.53
CA VAL A 193 -11.58 9.60 -3.50
C VAL A 193 -12.47 10.58 -2.73
N SER A 194 -13.38 11.30 -3.40
CA SER A 194 -14.34 12.18 -2.71
C SER A 194 -15.22 11.42 -1.72
N LYS A 195 -15.69 10.21 -2.08
CA LYS A 195 -16.43 9.34 -1.15
C LYS A 195 -15.61 8.94 0.07
N VAL A 196 -14.32 8.61 -0.11
CA VAL A 196 -13.41 8.32 1.01
C VAL A 196 -13.31 9.51 1.95
N PHE A 197 -13.05 10.70 1.42
CA PHE A 197 -12.88 11.92 2.23
C PHE A 197 -14.18 12.33 2.92
N LYS A 198 -15.31 12.24 2.23
CA LYS A 198 -16.63 12.48 2.80
C LYS A 198 -16.94 11.49 3.93
N ASN A 199 -16.60 10.22 3.76
CA ASN A 199 -16.84 9.20 4.77
C ASN A 199 -16.00 9.43 6.03
N ILE A 200 -14.67 9.57 5.90
CA ILE A 200 -13.81 9.82 7.07
C ILE A 200 -14.15 11.18 7.73
N GLY A 201 -14.56 12.18 6.95
CA GLY A 201 -14.94 13.50 7.43
C GLY A 201 -16.08 13.50 8.45
N ARG A 202 -16.95 12.49 8.44
CA ARG A 202 -18.00 12.28 9.46
C ARG A 202 -17.41 12.11 10.87
N PHE A 203 -16.21 11.55 10.96
CA PHE A 203 -15.53 11.21 12.21
C PHE A 203 -14.44 12.22 12.59
N VAL A 204 -14.16 13.20 11.73
CA VAL A 204 -13.18 14.26 11.99
C VAL A 204 -13.88 15.45 12.66
N LYS A 205 -13.18 16.19 13.50
CA LYS A 205 -13.69 17.46 14.09
C LYS A 205 -14.05 18.47 13.00
N GLU A 206 -14.81 19.51 13.35
CA GLU A 206 -15.16 20.57 12.38
C GLU A 206 -13.94 21.42 12.01
N ASP A 207 -13.06 21.66 12.98
CA ASP A 207 -11.78 22.35 12.79
C ASP A 207 -10.62 21.40 12.41
N GLY A 208 -10.90 20.12 12.15
CA GLY A 208 -9.88 19.12 11.89
C GLY A 208 -9.14 19.31 10.56
N ASP A 209 -7.89 18.85 10.53
CA ASP A 209 -6.99 19.04 9.39
C ASP A 209 -6.95 17.84 8.45
N PHE A 210 -6.95 18.08 7.14
CA PHE A 210 -6.75 17.05 6.13
C PHE A 210 -5.46 17.36 5.37
N PHE A 211 -4.43 16.53 5.54
CA PHE A 211 -3.18 16.59 4.80
C PHE A 211 -3.12 15.47 3.79
N ILE A 212 -3.26 15.83 2.52
CA ILE A 212 -3.35 14.89 1.41
C ILE A 212 -2.11 15.04 0.54
N VAL A 213 -1.28 13.99 0.49
CA VAL A 213 -0.07 13.95 -0.34
C VAL A 213 -0.39 13.29 -1.68
N ALA A 214 -0.31 14.07 -2.75
CA ALA A 214 -0.64 13.57 -4.08
C ALA A 214 0.18 14.18 -5.21
N ASN A 215 0.34 13.42 -6.29
CA ASN A 215 0.76 13.97 -7.56
C ASN A 215 -0.47 14.36 -8.38
N ASP A 216 -0.81 15.65 -8.38
CA ASP A 216 -2.01 16.14 -9.07
C ASP A 216 -1.72 16.59 -10.51
N LYS A 217 -1.22 15.67 -11.34
CA LYS A 217 -0.91 15.93 -12.75
C LYS A 217 -2.12 16.44 -13.55
N TYR A 218 -3.33 16.04 -13.17
CA TYR A 218 -4.57 16.32 -13.90
C TYR A 218 -5.47 17.37 -13.24
N ASN A 219 -5.00 18.04 -12.20
CA ASN A 219 -5.74 19.04 -11.44
C ASN A 219 -7.11 18.53 -10.93
N LEU A 220 -7.14 17.31 -10.39
CA LEU A 220 -8.34 16.63 -9.90
C LEU A 220 -8.69 17.01 -8.46
N TYR A 221 -7.70 17.41 -7.65
CA TYR A 221 -7.90 17.64 -6.22
C TYR A 221 -8.82 18.81 -5.87
N PRO A 222 -8.87 19.92 -6.63
CA PRO A 222 -9.89 20.94 -6.40
C PRO A 222 -11.32 20.39 -6.46
N LYS A 223 -11.63 19.59 -7.50
CA LYS A 223 -12.95 18.95 -7.66
C LYS A 223 -13.21 17.88 -6.59
N ILE A 224 -12.18 17.13 -6.20
CA ILE A 224 -12.28 16.13 -5.12
C ILE A 224 -12.65 16.80 -3.80
N ALA A 225 -11.96 17.90 -3.46
CA ALA A 225 -12.19 18.65 -2.23
C ALA A 225 -13.62 19.21 -2.20
N GLU A 226 -14.04 19.89 -3.26
CA GLU A 226 -15.40 20.43 -3.39
C GLU A 226 -16.47 19.34 -3.17
N LYS A 227 -16.38 18.23 -3.90
CA LYS A 227 -17.32 17.10 -3.76
C LYS A 227 -17.32 16.46 -2.37
N ALA A 228 -16.20 16.51 -1.66
CA ALA A 228 -16.07 15.99 -0.31
C ALA A 228 -16.58 16.97 0.77
N GLY A 229 -16.98 18.20 0.40
CA GLY A 229 -17.30 19.26 1.37
C GLY A 229 -16.05 19.80 2.07
N LEU A 230 -14.91 19.80 1.37
CA LEU A 230 -13.63 20.30 1.87
C LEU A 230 -13.13 21.45 1.00
N LYS A 231 -12.35 22.34 1.59
CA LYS A 231 -11.67 23.45 0.92
C LYS A 231 -10.17 23.29 1.03
N ILE A 232 -9.45 23.44 -0.07
CA ILE A 232 -7.99 23.57 -0.05
C ILE A 232 -7.64 24.96 0.50
N VAL A 233 -6.97 25.01 1.64
CA VAL A 233 -6.51 26.26 2.29
C VAL A 233 -5.05 26.56 2.00
N HIS A 234 -4.20 25.53 1.91
CA HIS A 234 -2.79 25.66 1.55
C HIS A 234 -2.34 24.51 0.63
N GLN A 235 -1.30 24.78 -0.17
CA GLN A 235 -0.64 23.79 -1.01
C GLN A 235 0.87 23.90 -0.85
N PHE A 236 1.53 22.78 -0.53
CA PHE A 236 2.98 22.73 -0.40
C PHE A 236 3.55 21.81 -1.48
N LYS A 237 4.35 22.35 -2.39
CA LYS A 237 4.95 21.59 -3.50
C LYS A 237 6.32 21.06 -3.09
N ARG A 238 6.56 19.77 -3.31
CA ARG A 238 7.85 19.11 -3.04
C ARG A 238 8.32 18.31 -4.26
N PRO A 239 9.55 18.51 -4.74
CA PRO A 239 10.11 17.66 -5.80
C PRO A 239 10.43 16.25 -5.28
N VAL A 240 10.17 15.23 -6.10
CA VAL A 240 10.52 13.83 -5.80
C VAL A 240 11.71 13.42 -6.67
N LEU A 241 12.83 13.17 -6.00
CA LEU A 241 14.11 12.89 -6.67
C LEU A 241 14.34 11.39 -6.97
N ASN A 242 13.73 10.49 -6.20
CA ASN A 242 13.92 9.05 -6.31
C ASN A 242 12.60 8.34 -6.63
N ARG A 243 12.51 7.71 -7.81
CA ARG A 243 11.34 6.93 -8.24
C ARG A 243 11.74 5.53 -8.70
N THR A 244 10.82 4.57 -8.56
CA THR A 244 10.98 3.19 -9.05
C THR A 244 10.72 3.09 -10.56
N GLU A 245 9.88 3.97 -11.09
CA GLU A 245 9.49 4.01 -12.50
C GLU A 245 10.62 4.54 -13.40
N ARG A 246 10.56 4.19 -14.70
CA ARG A 246 11.58 4.57 -15.70
C ARG A 246 11.54 6.05 -16.10
N ASP A 247 10.47 6.76 -15.76
CA ASP A 247 10.27 8.15 -16.17
C ASP A 247 11.25 9.10 -15.44
N ARG A 248 11.83 10.03 -16.19
CA ARG A 248 12.75 11.07 -15.70
C ARG A 248 12.14 12.48 -15.74
N GLN A 249 10.88 12.61 -16.14
CA GLN A 249 10.19 13.90 -16.12
C GLN A 249 10.11 14.45 -14.68
N PRO A 250 10.19 15.78 -14.50
CA PRO A 250 10.02 16.40 -13.18
C PRO A 250 8.74 15.90 -12.52
N TYR A 251 8.88 15.30 -11.35
CA TYR A 251 7.76 14.81 -10.55
C TYR A 251 7.73 15.57 -9.24
N ALA A 252 6.58 16.15 -8.95
CA ALA A 252 6.34 16.84 -7.70
C ALA A 252 5.13 16.22 -7.01
N GLU A 253 5.23 16.08 -5.69
CA GLU A 253 4.07 15.84 -4.85
C GLU A 253 3.61 17.19 -4.28
N ILE A 254 2.30 17.32 -4.15
CA ILE A 254 1.64 18.44 -3.50
C ILE A 254 1.05 17.90 -2.21
N ILE A 255 1.37 18.57 -1.09
CA ILE A 255 0.65 18.38 0.16
C ILE A 255 -0.49 19.39 0.13
N PHE A 256 -1.70 18.91 -0.12
CA PHE A 256 -2.91 19.69 0.02
C PHE A 256 -3.30 19.71 1.50
N HIS A 257 -3.34 20.90 2.08
CA HIS A 257 -3.98 21.11 3.36
C HIS A 257 -5.42 21.54 3.10
N MET A 258 -6.35 20.72 3.53
CA MET A 258 -7.78 20.96 3.41
C MET A 258 -8.44 21.08 4.77
N LYS A 259 -9.51 21.86 4.81
CA LYS A 259 -10.42 22.02 5.95
C LYS A 259 -11.84 21.73 5.50
N LYS A 260 -12.74 21.41 6.42
CA LYS A 260 -14.17 21.33 6.10
C LYS A 260 -14.70 22.70 5.67
N HIS A 261 -15.64 22.67 4.73
CA HIS A 261 -16.36 23.85 4.26
C HIS A 261 -17.36 24.37 5.30
#